data_AF-A0A532TMG5-F1
#
_entry.id   AF-A0A532TMG5-F1
#
_cell.length_a   1.000
_cell.length_b   1.000
_cell.length_c   1.000
_cell.angle_alpha   90.00
_cell.angle_beta   90.00
_cell.angle_gamma   90.00
#
_symmetry.space_group_name_H-M   'P 1'
#
loop_
_entity.id
_entity.type
_entity.pdbx_description
1 polymer ?
#
loop_
_entity_poly.entity_id
_entity_poly.type
_entity_poly.pdbx_seq_one_letter_code
_entity_poly.pdbx_strand_id
1 'polypeptide(L)'
;MSGIRDYIWILPFIGSILAAISIFTPAAVISSGSGQLLQYMDGFYVILGRGTPEFGFVDIPILMIVGIVCLILMLTSTIIMFISSLTHRKSDAPASWIVLGILFIGGAIYYIAGTEVGYMIYGMINYDMQLSFWDIFDPSFGAIAPFISGGLSILGYIISKSVGKEQMEITPISKDITPVSKEEALVSEAISQPIPIEESQSIKFCPACGEKIPSAEAKFCPGCGQNL
;
A
#
# COMPACT_ATOMS: atom_id res chain seq x y z
N MET A 1 -3.36 13.38 19.08
CA MET A 1 -2.32 13.83 18.13
C MET A 1 -2.33 12.89 16.94
N SER A 2 -2.82 13.36 15.80
CA SER A 2 -2.73 12.71 14.49
C SER A 2 -1.26 12.75 14.04
N GLY A 3 -0.48 11.77 14.52
CA GLY A 3 0.94 11.64 14.22
C GLY A 3 1.19 11.02 12.85
N ILE A 4 2.47 10.87 12.50
CA ILE A 4 2.97 10.26 11.24
C ILE A 4 2.24 8.96 10.84
N ARG A 5 1.66 8.24 11.81
CA ARG A 5 0.84 7.03 11.65
C ARG A 5 -0.31 7.21 10.66
N ASP A 6 -0.95 8.37 10.61
CA ASP A 6 -2.11 8.64 9.74
C ASP A 6 -1.74 8.72 8.26
N TYR A 7 -0.44 8.73 7.94
CA TYR A 7 0.10 8.84 6.59
C TYR A 7 0.84 7.58 6.12
N ILE A 8 1.01 6.57 6.98
CA ILE A 8 1.81 5.37 6.64
C ILE A 8 1.18 4.58 5.49
N TRP A 9 -0.15 4.56 5.38
CA TRP A 9 -0.88 3.90 4.29
C TRP A 9 -0.56 4.47 2.89
N ILE A 10 0.00 5.69 2.81
CA ILE A 10 0.39 6.30 1.54
C ILE A 10 1.52 5.51 0.86
N LEU A 11 2.41 4.87 1.63
CA LEU A 11 3.52 4.09 1.08
C LEU A 11 3.05 2.90 0.23
N PRO A 12 2.27 1.93 0.76
CA PRO A 12 1.74 0.85 -0.06
C PRO A 12 0.76 1.34 -1.12
N PHE A 13 0.06 2.46 -0.89
CA PHE A 13 -0.82 3.06 -1.89
C PHE A 13 -0.03 3.53 -3.12
N ILE A 14 1.03 4.34 -2.93
CA ILE A 14 1.95 4.73 -4.01
C ILE A 14 2.57 3.49 -4.65
N GLY A 15 3.00 2.51 -3.85
CA GLY A 15 3.51 1.24 -4.35
C GLY A 15 2.53 0.54 -5.30
N SER A 16 1.24 0.48 -4.93
CA SER A 16 0.21 -0.12 -5.80
C SER A 16 -0.04 0.67 -7.08
N ILE A 17 0.05 2.02 -7.05
CA ILE A 17 -0.06 2.84 -8.26
C ILE A 17 1.12 2.58 -9.19
N LEU A 18 2.35 2.52 -8.67
CA LEU A 18 3.54 2.21 -9.47
C LEU A 18 3.45 0.81 -10.10
N ALA A 19 2.95 -0.18 -9.37
CA ALA A 19 2.72 -1.53 -9.90
C ALA A 19 1.62 -1.54 -10.97
N ALA A 20 0.55 -0.75 -10.80
CA ALA A 20 -0.48 -0.61 -11.82
C ALA A 20 0.09 0.01 -13.11
N ILE A 21 0.90 1.06 -12.99
CA ILE A 21 1.56 1.69 -14.14
C ILE A 21 2.52 0.70 -14.80
N SER A 22 3.25 -0.10 -14.02
CA SER A 22 4.24 -1.04 -14.55
C SER A 22 3.63 -2.04 -15.54
N ILE A 23 2.39 -2.48 -15.30
CA ILE A 23 1.62 -3.37 -16.18
C ILE A 23 1.41 -2.75 -17.57
N PHE A 24 1.22 -1.44 -17.64
CA PHE A 24 0.95 -0.72 -18.88
C PHE A 24 2.18 -0.02 -19.47
N THR A 25 3.37 -0.35 -18.97
CA THR A 25 4.64 0.19 -19.48
C THR A 25 5.55 -0.92 -19.98
N PRO A 26 6.44 -0.64 -20.95
CA PRO A 26 7.41 -1.63 -21.40
C PRO A 26 8.27 -2.13 -20.24
N ALA A 27 8.43 -3.44 -20.17
CA ALA A 27 9.33 -4.11 -19.24
C ALA A 27 10.75 -4.17 -19.78
N ALA A 28 10.89 -4.28 -21.10
CA ALA A 28 12.17 -4.37 -21.78
C ALA A 28 12.14 -3.55 -23.08
N VAL A 29 13.27 -2.93 -23.43
CA VAL A 29 13.40 -2.09 -24.63
C VAL A 29 14.69 -2.42 -25.36
N ILE A 30 14.62 -2.57 -26.67
CA ILE A 30 15.80 -2.56 -27.54
C ILE A 30 15.73 -1.34 -28.44
N SER A 31 16.81 -0.56 -28.49
CA SER A 31 16.93 0.62 -29.35
C SER A 31 17.93 0.34 -30.47
N SER A 32 17.50 0.57 -31.71
CA SER A 32 18.33 0.45 -32.92
C SER A 32 18.22 1.73 -33.74
N GLY A 33 19.17 1.98 -34.66
CA GLY A 33 19.10 3.14 -35.56
C GLY A 33 17.85 3.18 -36.45
N SER A 34 17.16 2.04 -36.61
CA SER A 34 15.93 1.86 -37.38
C SER A 34 14.64 2.05 -36.56
N GLY A 35 14.72 2.02 -35.23
CA GLY A 35 13.54 2.01 -34.37
C GLY A 35 13.77 1.38 -32.99
N GLN A 36 12.70 1.30 -32.20
CA GLN A 36 12.66 0.69 -30.88
C GLN A 36 11.65 -0.47 -30.88
N LEU A 37 12.02 -1.58 -30.24
CA LEU A 37 11.07 -2.64 -29.90
C LEU A 37 10.85 -2.59 -28.39
N LEU A 38 9.59 -2.36 -28.01
CA LEU A 38 9.11 -2.27 -26.64
C LEU A 38 8.39 -3.57 -26.30
N GLN A 39 8.86 -4.28 -25.27
CA GLN A 39 8.22 -5.52 -24.82
C GLN A 39 7.62 -5.34 -23.44
N TYR A 40 6.37 -5.76 -23.27
CA TYR A 40 5.57 -5.65 -22.04
C TYR A 40 5.66 -6.95 -21.23
N MET A 41 5.28 -6.88 -19.95
CA MET A 41 5.36 -8.04 -19.06
C MET A 41 4.47 -9.20 -19.49
N ASP A 42 3.37 -8.95 -20.20
CA ASP A 42 2.42 -9.95 -20.69
C ASP A 42 2.85 -10.63 -22.00
N GLY A 43 3.99 -10.23 -22.56
CA GLY A 43 4.48 -10.71 -23.85
C GLY A 43 3.94 -9.93 -25.06
N PHE A 44 3.15 -8.88 -24.85
CA PHE A 44 2.81 -7.92 -25.89
C PHE A 44 4.06 -7.13 -26.29
N TYR A 45 4.18 -6.78 -27.56
CA TYR A 45 5.26 -5.93 -28.04
C TYR A 45 4.77 -4.86 -29.02
N VAL A 46 5.54 -3.77 -29.08
CA VAL A 46 5.34 -2.66 -30.01
C VAL A 46 6.66 -2.32 -30.68
N ILE A 47 6.67 -2.28 -32.02
CA ILE A 47 7.80 -1.82 -32.82
C ILE A 47 7.50 -0.39 -33.28
N LEU A 48 8.34 0.55 -32.84
CA LEU A 48 8.31 1.96 -33.23
C LEU A 48 9.50 2.23 -34.17
N GLY A 49 9.29 2.90 -35.30
CA GLY A 49 10.38 3.17 -36.25
C GLY A 49 10.01 4.22 -37.28
N ARG A 50 10.72 4.27 -38.42
CA ARG A 50 10.39 5.20 -39.51
C ARG A 50 9.10 4.86 -40.26
N GLY A 51 8.52 3.68 -40.03
CA GLY A 51 7.29 3.20 -40.65
C GLY A 51 6.06 3.30 -39.76
N THR A 52 4.99 2.62 -40.17
CA THR A 52 3.79 2.41 -39.35
C THR A 52 4.14 1.55 -38.12
N PRO A 53 3.69 1.91 -36.91
CA PRO A 53 3.89 1.06 -35.74
C PRO A 53 3.33 -0.34 -35.96
N GLU A 54 4.12 -1.36 -35.61
CA GLU A 54 3.68 -2.75 -35.61
C GLU A 54 3.49 -3.22 -34.16
N PHE A 55 2.52 -4.09 -33.94
CA PHE A 55 2.23 -4.65 -32.62
C PHE A 55 1.84 -6.11 -32.74
N GLY A 56 2.14 -6.88 -31.69
CA GLY A 56 1.87 -8.30 -31.67
C GLY A 56 2.14 -8.92 -30.30
N PHE A 57 2.08 -10.23 -30.24
CA PHE A 57 2.48 -11.02 -29.09
C PHE A 57 3.69 -11.86 -29.45
N VAL A 58 4.55 -12.10 -28.48
CA VAL A 58 5.72 -12.96 -28.65
C VAL A 58 5.26 -14.38 -28.99
N ASP A 59 5.65 -14.87 -30.17
CA ASP A 59 5.30 -16.21 -30.68
C ASP A 59 6.04 -17.37 -29.99
N ILE A 60 6.77 -17.09 -28.90
CA ILE A 60 7.52 -18.07 -28.13
C ILE A 60 6.65 -18.50 -26.94
N PRO A 61 6.06 -19.72 -26.95
CA PRO A 61 5.03 -20.10 -25.98
C PRO A 61 5.48 -19.99 -24.52
N ILE A 62 6.75 -20.31 -24.24
CA ILE A 62 7.29 -20.27 -22.87
C ILE A 62 7.36 -18.83 -22.33
N LEU A 63 7.71 -17.86 -23.18
CA LEU A 63 7.79 -16.44 -22.80
C LEU A 63 6.39 -15.87 -22.56
N MET A 64 5.43 -16.25 -23.41
CA MET A 64 4.03 -15.88 -23.24
C MET A 64 3.46 -16.44 -21.93
N ILE A 65 3.76 -17.70 -21.57
CA ILE A 65 3.33 -18.30 -20.30
C ILE A 65 3.94 -17.54 -19.10
N VAL A 66 5.25 -17.27 -19.13
CA VAL A 66 5.92 -16.49 -18.08
C VAL A 66 5.24 -15.13 -17.92
N GLY A 67 4.96 -14.46 -19.03
CA GLY A 67 4.36 -13.13 -19.03
C GLY A 67 2.93 -13.11 -18.49
N ILE A 68 2.07 -14.02 -18.95
CA ILE A 68 0.68 -14.12 -18.48
C ILE A 68 0.61 -14.46 -16.98
N VAL A 69 1.42 -15.41 -16.51
CA VAL A 69 1.46 -15.77 -15.09
C VAL A 69 1.90 -14.58 -14.24
N CYS A 70 2.95 -13.86 -14.68
CA CYS A 70 3.41 -12.66 -13.99
C CYS A 70 2.33 -11.56 -13.98
N LEU A 71 1.66 -11.31 -15.12
CA LEU A 71 0.60 -10.32 -15.24
C LEU A 71 -0.54 -10.60 -14.24
N ILE A 72 -1.04 -11.84 -14.18
CA ILE A 72 -2.12 -12.21 -13.26
C ILE A 72 -1.71 -11.98 -11.81
N LEU A 73 -0.49 -12.42 -11.45
CA LEU A 73 0.04 -12.25 -10.10
C LEU A 73 0.20 -10.77 -9.73
N MET A 74 0.75 -9.96 -10.63
CA MET A 74 0.97 -8.52 -10.43
C MET A 74 -0.37 -7.77 -10.34
N LEU A 75 -1.32 -8.06 -11.24
CA LEU A 75 -2.62 -7.40 -11.27
C LEU A 75 -3.42 -7.68 -10.01
N THR A 76 -3.54 -8.95 -9.62
CA THR A 76 -4.25 -9.36 -8.41
C THR A 76 -3.61 -8.76 -7.16
N SER A 77 -2.29 -8.83 -7.04
CA SER A 77 -1.54 -8.23 -5.91
C SER A 77 -1.72 -6.72 -5.83
N THR A 78 -1.73 -6.04 -6.98
CA THR A 78 -1.98 -4.59 -7.10
C THR A 78 -3.36 -4.22 -6.61
N ILE A 79 -4.42 -4.92 -7.05
CA ILE A 79 -5.79 -4.66 -6.65
C ILE A 79 -5.95 -4.87 -5.13
N ILE A 80 -5.44 -5.99 -4.60
CA ILE A 80 -5.53 -6.29 -3.16
C ILE A 80 -4.77 -5.24 -2.35
N MET A 81 -3.56 -4.85 -2.76
CA MET A 81 -2.76 -3.83 -2.08
C MET A 81 -3.46 -2.48 -2.09
N PHE A 82 -4.01 -2.09 -3.24
CA PHE A 82 -4.72 -0.82 -3.41
C PHE A 82 -5.91 -0.75 -2.44
N ILE A 83 -6.78 -1.76 -2.44
CA ILE A 83 -7.94 -1.84 -1.54
C ILE A 83 -7.46 -1.86 -0.07
N SER A 84 -6.49 -2.71 0.25
CA SER A 84 -5.97 -2.86 1.61
C SER A 84 -5.41 -1.54 2.16
N SER A 85 -4.69 -0.78 1.34
CA SER A 85 -4.11 0.52 1.72
C SER A 85 -5.20 1.56 2.03
N LEU A 86 -6.31 1.56 1.29
CA LEU A 86 -7.43 2.46 1.53
C LEU A 86 -8.24 2.05 2.77
N THR A 87 -8.51 0.76 2.93
CA THR A 87 -9.29 0.25 4.08
C THR A 87 -8.56 0.46 5.41
N HIS A 88 -7.22 0.33 5.43
CA HIS A 88 -6.42 0.42 6.65
C HIS A 88 -5.85 1.82 6.93
N ARG A 89 -6.44 2.88 6.35
CA ARG A 89 -5.98 4.27 6.54
C ARG A 89 -5.92 4.71 8.00
N LYS A 90 -6.82 4.20 8.85
CA LYS A 90 -6.94 4.55 10.29
C LYS A 90 -6.64 3.38 11.22
N SER A 91 -6.23 2.22 10.70
CA SER A 91 -5.98 1.01 11.48
C SER A 91 -4.50 0.62 11.39
N ASP A 92 -4.12 -0.40 12.15
CA ASP A 92 -2.79 -0.98 12.03
C ASP A 92 -2.55 -1.58 10.64
N ALA A 93 -1.31 -1.48 10.17
CA ALA A 93 -0.92 -2.10 8.91
C ALA A 93 -1.09 -3.63 9.01
N PRO A 94 -1.87 -4.24 8.10
CA PRO A 94 -2.07 -5.68 8.08
C PRO A 94 -0.79 -6.38 7.60
N ALA A 95 -0.56 -7.61 8.08
CA ALA A 95 0.59 -8.42 7.65
C ALA A 95 0.59 -8.73 6.15
N SER A 96 -0.57 -8.64 5.50
CA SER A 96 -0.70 -8.79 4.04
C SER A 96 0.17 -7.81 3.26
N TRP A 97 0.53 -6.64 3.80
CA TRP A 97 1.41 -5.69 3.12
C TRP A 97 2.82 -6.25 2.91
N ILE A 98 3.36 -7.01 3.86
CA ILE A 98 4.63 -7.71 3.68
C ILE A 98 4.47 -8.80 2.61
N VAL A 99 3.44 -9.64 2.75
CA VAL A 99 3.24 -10.79 1.85
C VAL A 99 3.12 -10.33 0.40
N LEU A 100 2.28 -9.33 0.14
CA LEU A 100 2.11 -8.76 -1.18
C LEU A 100 3.37 -8.02 -1.66
N GLY A 101 4.12 -7.37 -0.77
CA GLY A 101 5.41 -6.77 -1.11
C GLY A 101 6.44 -7.80 -1.58
N ILE A 102 6.51 -8.95 -0.90
CA ILE A 102 7.33 -10.10 -1.32
C ILE A 102 6.83 -10.66 -2.65
N LEU A 103 5.51 -10.75 -2.85
CA LEU A 103 4.95 -11.22 -4.12
C LEU A 103 5.31 -10.30 -5.30
N PHE A 104 5.33 -8.97 -5.12
CA PHE A 104 5.79 -8.06 -6.18
C PHE A 104 7.26 -8.29 -6.54
N ILE A 105 8.14 -8.39 -5.54
CA ILE A 105 9.57 -8.64 -5.75
C ILE A 105 9.79 -10.01 -6.40
N GLY A 106 9.12 -11.05 -5.87
CA GLY A 106 9.19 -12.41 -6.38
C GLY A 106 8.64 -12.53 -7.80
N GLY A 107 7.54 -11.85 -8.12
CA GLY A 107 6.96 -11.79 -9.46
C GLY A 107 7.89 -11.14 -10.48
N ALA A 108 8.59 -10.08 -10.08
CA ALA A 108 9.60 -9.42 -10.92
C ALA A 108 10.82 -10.31 -11.18
N ILE A 109 11.35 -10.97 -10.13
CA ILE A 109 12.44 -11.94 -10.27
C ILE A 109 12.02 -13.11 -11.16
N TYR A 110 10.79 -13.63 -10.96
CA TYR A 110 10.23 -14.69 -11.79
C TYR A 110 10.14 -14.28 -13.26
N TYR A 111 9.68 -13.06 -13.55
CA TYR A 111 9.67 -12.53 -14.91
C TYR A 111 11.08 -12.46 -15.49
N ILE A 112 12.02 -11.85 -14.79
CA ILE A 112 13.41 -11.65 -15.27
C ILE A 112 14.11 -12.98 -15.55
N ALA A 113 14.03 -13.93 -14.63
CA ALA A 113 14.65 -15.24 -14.80
C ALA A 113 13.89 -16.08 -15.84
N GLY A 114 12.57 -15.99 -15.88
CA GLY A 114 11.72 -16.73 -16.81
C GLY A 114 11.92 -16.28 -18.26
N THR A 115 12.07 -14.97 -18.51
CA THR A 115 12.37 -14.46 -19.85
C THR A 115 13.76 -14.89 -20.29
N GLU A 116 14.76 -14.82 -19.42
CA GLU A 116 16.13 -15.27 -19.72
C GLU A 116 16.17 -16.75 -20.11
N VAL A 117 15.58 -17.62 -19.27
CA VAL A 117 15.52 -19.06 -19.54
C VAL A 117 14.74 -19.36 -20.82
N GLY A 118 13.62 -18.68 -21.03
CA GLY A 118 12.79 -18.88 -22.22
C GLY A 118 13.52 -18.47 -23.50
N TYR A 119 14.28 -17.38 -23.47
CA TYR A 119 15.05 -16.89 -24.61
C TYR A 119 16.26 -17.79 -24.91
N MET A 120 16.94 -18.26 -23.87
CA MET A 120 18.03 -19.23 -24.02
C MET A 120 17.55 -20.54 -24.65
N ILE A 121 16.42 -21.09 -24.20
CA ILE A 121 15.83 -22.31 -24.78
C ILE A 121 15.45 -22.07 -26.25
N TYR A 122 14.83 -20.93 -26.55
CA TYR A 122 14.47 -20.57 -27.91
C TYR A 122 15.69 -20.47 -28.83
N GLY A 123 16.78 -19.86 -28.34
CA GLY A 123 18.07 -19.76 -29.02
C GLY A 123 18.65 -21.13 -29.37
N MET A 124 18.71 -22.04 -28.40
CA MET A 124 19.25 -23.39 -28.60
C MET A 124 18.44 -24.20 -29.62
N ILE A 125 17.11 -24.11 -29.58
CA ILE A 125 16.23 -24.89 -30.47
C ILE A 125 16.30 -24.40 -31.91
N ASN A 126 16.34 -23.07 -32.13
CA ASN A 126 16.16 -22.49 -33.47
C ASN A 126 17.46 -22.06 -34.14
N TYR A 127 18.53 -21.80 -33.37
CA TYR A 127 19.77 -21.20 -33.88
C TYR A 127 21.05 -21.91 -33.43
N ASP A 128 20.95 -22.98 -32.62
CA ASP A 128 22.11 -23.71 -32.07
C ASP A 128 23.10 -22.79 -31.32
N MET A 129 22.58 -21.74 -30.69
CA MET A 129 23.36 -20.80 -29.89
C MET A 129 22.60 -20.36 -28.63
N GLN A 130 23.33 -20.02 -27.58
CA GLN A 130 22.74 -19.45 -26.37
C GLN A 130 22.47 -17.95 -26.60
N LEU A 131 21.21 -17.56 -26.56
CA LEU A 131 20.80 -16.17 -26.55
C LEU A 131 20.53 -15.73 -25.10
N SER A 132 21.05 -14.57 -24.71
CA SER A 132 20.71 -13.89 -23.46
C SER A 132 19.70 -12.79 -23.78
N PHE A 133 18.57 -12.79 -23.07
CA PHE A 133 17.53 -11.78 -23.27
C PHE A 133 18.02 -10.41 -22.82
N TRP A 134 18.66 -10.37 -21.65
CA TRP A 134 19.10 -9.14 -21.01
C TRP A 134 20.41 -8.57 -21.58
N ASP A 135 21.09 -9.31 -22.46
CA ASP A 135 22.20 -8.75 -23.27
C ASP A 135 21.68 -7.97 -24.49
N ILE A 136 20.44 -8.26 -24.92
CA ILE A 136 19.82 -7.68 -26.11
C ILE A 136 18.85 -6.55 -25.73
N PHE A 137 18.13 -6.71 -24.62
CA PHE A 137 17.15 -5.75 -24.15
C PHE A 137 17.61 -5.05 -22.88
N ASP A 138 17.44 -3.74 -22.85
CA ASP A 138 17.59 -2.94 -21.65
C ASP A 138 16.33 -3.05 -20.77
N PRO A 139 16.48 -3.27 -19.45
CA PRO A 139 15.35 -3.27 -18.53
C PRO A 139 14.73 -1.87 -18.44
N SER A 140 13.41 -1.82 -18.44
CA SER A 140 12.63 -0.58 -18.39
C SER A 140 11.69 -0.56 -17.18
N PHE A 141 10.88 0.50 -17.07
CA PHE A 141 10.05 0.77 -15.91
C PHE A 141 9.11 -0.40 -15.55
N GLY A 142 8.57 -1.10 -16.54
CA GLY A 142 7.71 -2.27 -16.31
C GLY A 142 8.37 -3.36 -15.49
N ALA A 143 9.67 -3.61 -15.69
CA ALA A 143 10.43 -4.61 -14.94
C ALA A 143 10.93 -4.10 -13.58
N ILE A 144 11.21 -2.80 -13.46
CA ILE A 144 11.82 -2.20 -12.26
C ILE A 144 10.77 -1.80 -11.21
N ALA A 145 9.65 -1.22 -11.64
CA ALA A 145 8.63 -0.67 -10.74
C ALA A 145 8.08 -1.69 -9.72
N PRO A 146 7.86 -2.98 -10.06
CA PRO A 146 7.48 -4.00 -9.07
C PRO A 146 8.42 -4.10 -7.85
N PHE A 147 9.73 -3.91 -8.02
CA PHE A 147 10.68 -3.91 -6.91
C PHE A 147 10.47 -2.70 -5.99
N ILE A 148 10.25 -1.53 -6.58
CA ILE A 148 9.97 -0.29 -5.85
C ILE A 148 8.65 -0.43 -5.09
N SER A 149 7.62 -0.94 -5.76
CA SER A 149 6.31 -1.23 -5.17
C SER A 149 6.41 -2.18 -3.99
N GLY A 150 7.12 -3.29 -4.14
CA GLY A 150 7.33 -4.25 -3.06
C GLY A 150 8.10 -3.67 -1.87
N GLY A 151 9.14 -2.89 -2.15
CA GLY A 151 9.93 -2.19 -1.13
C GLY A 151 9.07 -1.19 -0.33
N LEU A 152 8.27 -0.36 -1.02
CA LEU A 152 7.38 0.60 -0.37
C LEU A 152 6.33 -0.08 0.52
N SER A 153 5.76 -1.21 0.08
CA SER A 153 4.80 -1.97 0.88
C SER A 153 5.42 -2.56 2.15
N ILE A 154 6.63 -3.14 2.04
CA ILE A 154 7.37 -3.68 3.20
C ILE A 154 7.76 -2.55 4.15
N LEU A 155 8.30 -1.45 3.64
CA LEU A 155 8.67 -0.27 4.44
C LEU A 155 7.45 0.31 5.18
N GLY A 156 6.30 0.42 4.50
CA GLY A 156 5.05 0.86 5.12
C GLY A 156 4.64 -0.01 6.31
N TYR A 157 4.79 -1.33 6.20
CA TYR A 157 4.53 -2.23 7.32
C TYR A 157 5.53 -2.04 8.47
N ILE A 158 6.83 -1.99 8.16
CA ILE A 158 7.89 -1.86 9.18
C ILE A 158 7.70 -0.56 9.98
N ILE A 159 7.50 0.57 9.29
CA ILE A 159 7.28 1.87 9.92
C ILE A 159 6.02 1.85 10.79
N SER A 160 4.93 1.21 10.33
CA SER A 160 3.70 1.05 11.12
C SER A 160 3.95 0.33 12.44
N LYS A 161 4.77 -0.72 12.43
CA LYS A 161 5.10 -1.49 13.64
C LYS A 161 6.08 -0.78 14.57
N SER A 162 7.02 -0.01 14.04
CA SER A 162 7.97 0.75 14.85
C SER A 162 7.28 1.90 15.60
N VAL A 163 6.43 2.69 14.92
CA VAL A 163 5.74 3.83 15.52
C VAL A 163 4.70 3.40 16.57
N GLY A 164 4.07 2.24 16.40
CA GLY A 164 3.09 1.71 17.36
C GLY A 164 3.69 1.33 18.72
N LYS A 165 4.99 0.99 18.78
CA LYS A 165 5.65 0.57 20.03
C LYS A 165 5.98 1.74 20.94
N GLU A 166 6.41 2.87 20.39
CA GLU A 166 6.84 4.04 21.17
C GLU A 166 5.69 4.69 21.97
N GLN A 167 4.44 4.61 21.50
CA GLN A 167 3.30 5.18 22.21
C GLN A 167 2.81 4.35 23.41
N MET A 168 3.14 3.06 23.48
CA MET A 168 2.77 2.22 24.63
C MET A 168 3.75 2.34 25.80
N GLU A 169 4.96 2.85 25.59
CA GLU A 169 5.99 2.93 26.62
C GLU A 169 5.90 4.20 27.50
N ILE A 170 5.06 5.17 27.11
CA ILE A 170 4.71 6.31 27.96
C ILE A 170 3.66 5.83 28.98
N THR A 171 4.13 5.05 29.94
CA THR A 171 3.38 4.69 31.14
C THR A 171 2.85 5.98 31.76
N PRO A 172 1.54 6.12 32.03
CA PRO A 172 1.04 7.30 32.69
C PRO A 172 1.76 7.40 34.03
N ILE A 173 2.52 8.48 34.21
CA ILE A 173 3.04 8.86 35.52
C ILE A 173 1.82 8.89 36.43
N SER A 174 1.70 7.85 37.26
CA SER A 174 0.74 7.82 38.35
C SER A 174 0.98 9.10 39.12
N LYS A 175 0.08 10.07 38.96
CA LYS A 175 -0.04 11.14 39.94
C LYS A 175 -0.43 10.42 41.20
N ASP A 176 0.57 10.11 42.04
CA ASP A 176 0.37 9.86 43.45
C ASP A 176 -0.33 11.11 43.99
N ILE A 177 -1.66 11.03 44.02
CA ILE A 177 -2.48 11.93 44.80
C ILE A 177 -2.20 11.51 46.24
N THR A 178 -1.17 12.10 46.84
CA THR A 178 -1.05 12.14 48.30
C THR A 178 -2.39 12.62 48.85
N PRO A 179 -3.08 11.83 49.70
CA PRO A 179 -4.26 12.31 50.39
C PRO A 179 -3.80 13.42 51.33
N VAL A 180 -4.10 14.68 50.97
CA VAL A 180 -3.92 15.81 51.88
C VAL A 180 -4.89 15.61 53.02
N SER A 181 -4.31 15.23 54.15
CA SER A 181 -4.88 15.24 55.49
C SER A 181 -5.77 16.47 55.69
N LYS A 182 -7.04 16.20 55.92
CA LYS A 182 -8.07 17.17 56.26
C LYS A 182 -7.92 17.51 57.75
N GLU A 183 -7.29 18.63 58.05
CA GLU A 183 -7.24 19.18 59.40
C GLU A 183 -8.37 20.20 59.57
N GLU A 184 -9.29 19.89 60.49
CA GLU A 184 -10.45 20.68 60.84
C GLU A 184 -10.04 21.99 61.54
N ALA A 185 -10.54 23.11 61.03
CA ALA A 185 -10.65 24.34 61.81
C ALA A 185 -11.99 25.02 61.53
N LEU A 186 -12.86 24.96 62.54
CA LEU A 186 -14.07 25.76 62.72
C LEU A 186 -13.77 27.25 62.56
N VAL A 187 -14.39 27.94 61.59
CA VAL A 187 -14.90 29.32 61.77
C VAL A 187 -16.10 29.56 60.84
N SER A 188 -17.16 30.04 61.49
CA SER A 188 -18.42 30.61 61.00
C SER A 188 -18.23 31.75 59.98
N GLU A 189 -18.95 31.73 58.84
CA GLU A 189 -19.89 32.80 58.47
C GLU A 189 -20.70 32.44 57.22
N ALA A 190 -22.01 32.71 57.31
CA ALA A 190 -23.02 32.36 56.33
C ALA A 190 -23.07 33.38 55.18
N ILE A 191 -22.90 32.92 53.95
CA ILE A 191 -23.46 33.57 52.75
C ILE A 191 -23.94 32.46 51.80
N SER A 192 -25.27 32.32 51.68
CA SER A 192 -25.90 31.42 50.72
C SER A 192 -25.83 32.02 49.32
N GLN A 193 -25.08 31.41 48.43
CA GLN A 193 -25.29 31.53 46.99
C GLN A 193 -25.88 30.22 46.47
N PRO A 194 -26.97 30.27 45.68
CA PRO A 194 -27.53 29.07 45.06
C PRO A 194 -26.55 28.53 44.01
N ILE A 195 -26.10 27.31 44.23
CA ILE A 195 -25.27 26.52 43.32
C ILE A 195 -26.08 26.30 42.02
N PRO A 196 -25.56 26.65 40.84
CA PRO A 196 -26.18 26.28 39.58
C PRO A 196 -26.14 24.76 39.45
N ILE A 197 -27.32 24.14 39.36
CA ILE A 197 -27.46 22.73 39.05
C ILE A 197 -26.96 22.55 37.61
N GLU A 198 -25.77 21.99 37.43
CA GLU A 198 -25.30 21.54 36.12
C GLU A 198 -26.25 20.46 35.62
N GLU A 199 -27.03 20.80 34.59
CA GLU A 199 -27.83 19.85 33.83
C GLU A 199 -26.92 18.72 33.33
N SER A 200 -27.11 17.54 33.90
CA SER A 200 -26.57 16.28 33.41
C SER A 200 -27.01 16.07 31.95
N GLN A 201 -26.20 16.54 31.01
CA GLN A 201 -26.41 16.34 29.58
C GLN A 201 -26.43 14.83 29.29
N SER A 202 -27.59 14.31 28.92
CA SER A 202 -27.77 12.90 28.57
C SER A 202 -26.92 12.56 27.35
N ILE A 203 -25.87 11.75 27.55
CA ILE A 203 -24.98 11.30 26.47
C ILE A 203 -25.77 10.35 25.57
N LYS A 204 -25.98 10.73 24.30
CA LYS A 204 -26.60 9.87 23.27
C LYS A 204 -25.54 9.07 22.53
N PHE A 205 -25.89 7.83 22.16
CA PHE A 205 -25.04 6.92 21.36
C PHE A 205 -25.69 6.66 20.00
N CYS A 206 -24.89 6.51 18.96
CA CYS A 206 -25.38 6.17 17.63
C CYS A 206 -25.96 4.74 17.61
N PRO A 207 -27.20 4.53 17.13
CA PRO A 207 -27.82 3.20 17.09
C PRO A 207 -27.17 2.23 16.10
N ALA A 208 -26.38 2.74 15.14
CA ALA A 208 -25.78 1.92 14.10
C ALA A 208 -24.36 1.45 14.42
N CYS A 209 -23.51 2.35 14.96
CA CYS A 209 -22.11 2.04 15.24
C CYS A 209 -21.75 2.12 16.74
N GLY A 210 -22.65 2.59 17.61
CA GLY A 210 -22.41 2.71 19.05
C GLY A 210 -21.51 3.87 19.48
N GLU A 211 -21.12 4.77 18.56
CA GLU A 211 -20.22 5.88 18.87
C GLU A 211 -20.94 7.03 19.61
N LYS A 212 -20.22 7.72 20.50
CA LYS A 212 -20.76 8.84 21.31
C LYS A 212 -21.04 10.06 20.43
N ILE A 213 -22.21 10.67 20.61
CA ILE A 213 -22.60 11.87 19.86
C ILE A 213 -22.30 13.11 20.72
N PRO A 214 -21.36 13.98 20.30
CA PRO A 214 -20.87 15.09 21.13
C PRO A 214 -21.84 16.27 21.26
N SER A 215 -22.92 16.31 20.46
CA SER A 215 -23.95 17.36 20.54
C SER A 215 -25.34 16.76 20.35
N ALA A 216 -26.29 17.17 21.19
CA ALA A 216 -27.68 16.73 21.09
C ALA A 216 -28.37 17.18 19.78
N GLU A 217 -27.77 18.15 19.06
CA GLU A 217 -28.30 18.72 17.81
C GLU A 217 -27.68 18.12 16.54
N ALA A 218 -26.79 17.14 16.66
CA ALA A 218 -26.15 16.53 15.49
C ALA A 218 -27.17 15.71 14.66
N LYS A 219 -27.31 16.05 13.37
CA LYS A 219 -28.18 15.32 12.42
C LYS A 219 -27.54 14.04 11.86
N PHE A 220 -26.22 13.93 11.93
CA PHE A 220 -25.45 12.84 11.35
C PHE A 220 -24.42 12.31 12.35
N CYS A 221 -24.19 10.99 12.32
CA CYS A 221 -23.13 10.37 13.11
C CYS A 221 -21.75 10.68 12.48
N PRO A 222 -20.78 11.24 13.24
CA PRO A 222 -19.44 11.53 12.73
C PRO A 222 -18.60 10.27 12.43
N GLY A 223 -18.96 9.13 13.03
CA GLY A 223 -18.30 7.86 12.83
C GLY A 223 -18.66 7.17 11.51
N CYS A 224 -19.96 6.96 11.30
CA CYS A 224 -20.47 6.16 10.18
C CYS A 224 -21.23 6.97 9.12
N GLY A 225 -21.53 8.25 9.34
CA GLY A 225 -22.26 9.11 8.40
C GLY A 225 -23.77 8.89 8.35
N GLN A 226 -24.33 8.03 9.20
CA GLN A 226 -25.77 7.75 9.23
C GLN A 226 -26.57 8.88 9.89
N ASN A 227 -27.80 9.10 9.41
CA ASN A 227 -28.76 10.02 10.04
C ASN A 227 -29.16 9.54 11.44
N LEU A 228 -29.17 10.47 12.41
CA LEU A 228 -29.48 10.24 13.83
C LEU A 228 -30.95 10.45 14.17
#